data_AF-A0A8J4TL25-F1
#
_entry.id   AF-A0A8J4TL25-F1
#
_cell.length_a   1.000
_cell.length_b   1.000
_cell.length_c   1.000
_cell.angle_alpha   90.00
_cell.angle_beta   90.00
_cell.angle_gamma   90.00
#
_symmetry.space_group_name_H-M   'P 1'
#
loop_
_entity.id
_entity.type
_entity.pdbx_description
1 polymer ?
#
loop_
_entity_poly.entity_id
_entity_poly.type
_entity_poly.pdbx_seq_one_letter_code
_entity_poly.pdbx_strand_id
1 'polypeptide(L)' 'WIYSSSSVYNITNEQKNWTESRQNCRERGADLVIINSREEQEFVNKLRGTDRAWIGLRGRDRENKWKWVDDTTLITG' A
#
# COMPACT_ATOMS: atom_id res chain seq x y z
N TRP A 1 -0.16 -8.09 -12.18
CA TRP A 1 1.17 -7.91 -11.54
C TRP A 1 2.06 -7.13 -12.49
N ILE A 2 2.74 -6.10 -11.98
CA ILE A 2 3.64 -5.22 -12.73
C ILE A 2 4.92 -5.11 -11.93
N TYR A 3 6.06 -5.34 -12.57
CA TYR A 3 7.38 -5.18 -11.95
C TYR A 3 7.83 -3.72 -12.05
N SER A 4 8.26 -3.13 -10.93
CA SER A 4 8.88 -1.80 -10.91
C SER A 4 9.97 -1.74 -9.86
N SER A 5 11.15 -1.27 -10.28
CA SER A 5 12.40 -1.27 -9.51
C SER A 5 12.79 -2.65 -8.97
N SER A 6 12.34 -3.01 -7.76
CA SER A 6 12.63 -4.29 -7.08
C SER A 6 11.38 -4.94 -6.48
N SER A 7 10.19 -4.42 -6.78
CA SER A 7 8.91 -4.84 -6.20
C SER A 7 7.91 -5.20 -7.29
N VAL A 8 6.93 -6.04 -6.95
CA VAL A 8 5.85 -6.45 -7.86
C VAL A 8 4.52 -5.94 -7.32
N TYR A 9 3.79 -5.22 -8.17
CA TYR A 9 2.57 -4.50 -7.80
C TYR A 9 1.36 -5.14 -8.46
N ASN A 10 0.25 -5.22 -7.74
CA ASN A 10 -1.04 -5.66 -8.27
C ASN A 10 -2.12 -4.73 -7.75
N ILE A 11 -2.96 -4.22 -8.64
CA ILE A 11 -4.14 -3.44 -8.28
C ILE A 11 -5.39 -4.24 -8.64
N THR A 12 -6.31 -4.36 -7.69
CA THR A 12 -7.58 -5.08 -7.86
C THR A 12 -8.72 -4.08 -7.98
N ASN A 13 -9.68 -4.34 -8.88
CA ASN A 13 -10.86 -3.49 -9.04
C ASN A 13 -12.00 -3.85 -8.06
N GLU A 14 -11.73 -4.74 -7.09
CA GLU A 14 -12.69 -5.14 -6.08
C GLU A 14 -12.83 -4.05 -5.00
N GLN A 15 -14.04 -3.55 -4.80
CA GLN A 15 -14.34 -2.59 -3.74
C GLN A 15 -14.48 -3.31 -2.40
N LYS A 16 -13.48 -3.16 -1.55
CA LYS A 16 -13.39 -3.78 -0.22
C LYS A 16 -12.99 -2.73 0.81
N ASN A 17 -13.25 -2.99 2.09
CA ASN A 17 -12.65 -2.17 3.14
C ASN A 17 -11.14 -2.45 3.27
N TRP A 18 -10.42 -1.66 4.07
CA TRP A 18 -8.95 -1.79 4.20
C TRP A 18 -8.53 -3.20 4.66
N THR A 19 -9.22 -3.74 5.67
CA THR A 19 -8.91 -5.06 6.25
C THR A 19 -9.15 -6.17 5.23
N GLU A 20 -10.27 -6.15 4.53
CA GLU A 20 -10.60 -7.12 3.47
C GLU A 20 -9.65 -7.01 2.27
N SER A 21 -9.26 -5.80 1.89
CA SER A 21 -8.30 -5.57 0.80
C SER A 21 -6.94 -6.16 1.14
N ARG A 22 -6.47 -5.94 2.37
CA ARG A 22 -5.23 -6.53 2.88
C ARG A 22 -5.28 -8.05 2.87
N GLN A 23 -6.37 -8.63 3.35
CA GLN A 23 -6.56 -10.07 3.34
C GLN A 23 -6.52 -10.64 1.92
N ASN A 24 -7.15 -9.96 0.95
CA ASN A 24 -7.09 -10.38 -0.44
C ASN A 24 -5.68 -10.32 -1.04
N CYS A 25 -4.89 -9.29 -0.71
CA CYS A 25 -3.47 -9.24 -1.10
C CYS A 25 -2.68 -10.43 -0.52
N ARG A 26 -2.92 -10.79 0.75
CA ARG A 26 -2.27 -11.91 1.45
C ARG A 26 -2.61 -13.27 0.88
N GLU A 27 -3.87 -13.48 0.53
CA GLU A 27 -4.32 -14.70 -0.17
C GLU A 27 -3.63 -14.89 -1.53
N ARG A 28 -3.19 -13.79 -2.15
CA ARG A 28 -2.45 -13.77 -3.41
C ARG A 28 -0.92 -13.79 -3.22
N GLY A 29 -0.43 -13.98 -1.99
CA GLY A 29 1.01 -14.02 -1.68
C GLY A 29 1.70 -12.66 -1.61
N ALA A 30 0.97 -11.56 -1.40
CA ALA A 30 1.50 -10.21 -1.20
C ALA A 30 0.90 -9.52 0.04
N ASP A 31 1.18 -8.24 0.24
CA ASP A 31 0.49 -7.40 1.25
C ASP A 31 0.19 -6.03 0.60
N LEU A 32 -0.55 -5.16 1.27
CA LEU A 32 -0.81 -3.81 0.77
C LEU A 32 0.51 -3.03 0.64
N VAL A 33 0.61 -2.22 -0.43
CA VAL A 33 1.84 -1.51 -0.78
C VAL A 33 2.30 -0.55 0.34
N ILE A 34 3.59 -0.64 0.67
CA ILE A 34 4.31 0.33 1.52
C ILE A 34 5.02 1.28 0.58
N ILE A 35 4.92 2.58 0.84
CA ILE A 35 5.53 3.60 0.00
C ILE A 35 6.74 4.17 0.74
N ASN A 36 7.94 3.87 0.23
CA ASN A 36 9.20 4.24 0.85
C ASN A 36 9.99 5.31 0.07
N SER A 37 9.56 5.65 -1.15
CA SER A 37 10.18 6.73 -1.92
C SER A 37 9.17 7.56 -2.71
N ARG A 38 9.61 8.73 -3.16
CA ARG A 38 8.82 9.61 -4.03
C ARG A 38 8.55 8.93 -5.38
N GLU A 39 9.52 8.23 -5.92
CA GLU A 39 9.42 7.52 -7.20
C GLU A 39 8.37 6.40 -7.10
N GLU A 40 8.34 5.68 -5.98
CA GLU A 40 7.32 4.68 -5.70
C GLU A 40 5.93 5.32 -5.56
N GLN A 41 5.81 6.44 -4.84
CA GLN A 41 4.56 7.20 -4.74
C GLN A 41 4.05 7.64 -6.12
N GLU A 42 4.93 8.16 -6.98
CA GLU A 42 4.60 8.56 -8.35
C GLU A 42 4.20 7.37 -9.22
N PHE A 43 4.88 6.23 -9.08
CA PHE A 43 4.54 5.00 -9.77
C PHE A 43 3.16 4.46 -9.37
N VAL A 44 2.87 4.35 -8.07
CA VAL A 44 1.57 3.92 -7.55
C VAL A 44 0.47 4.89 -8.00
N ASN A 45 0.75 6.19 -8.02
CA ASN A 45 -0.19 7.20 -8.50
C ASN A 45 -0.52 7.04 -9.99
N LYS A 46 0.48 6.71 -10.83
CA LYS A 46 0.25 6.39 -12.25
C LYS A 46 -0.52 5.08 -12.40
N LEU A 47 -0.18 4.06 -11.61
CA LEU A 47 -0.80 2.74 -11.67
C LEU A 47 -2.29 2.77 -11.33
N ARG A 48 -2.69 3.51 -10.29
CA ARG A 48 -4.11 3.65 -9.92
C ARG A 48 -4.90 4.53 -10.90
N GLY A 49 -4.22 5.30 -11.75
CA GLY A 49 -4.87 6.31 -12.58
C GLY A 49 -5.66 7.34 -11.77
N THR A 50 -6.94 7.49 -12.10
CA THR A 50 -7.89 8.39 -11.42
C THR A 50 -8.61 7.75 -10.23
N ASP A 51 -8.46 6.44 -10.04
CA ASP A 51 -9.18 5.70 -9.02
C ASP A 51 -8.52 5.82 -7.64
N ARG A 52 -9.28 5.45 -6.61
CA ARG A 52 -8.79 5.30 -5.25
C ARG A 52 -8.39 3.86 -5.02
N ALA A 53 -7.27 3.65 -4.35
CA ALA A 53 -6.79 2.34 -3.96
C ALA A 53 -6.36 2.36 -2.49
N TRP A 54 -6.59 1.26 -1.78
CA TRP A 54 -6.04 1.07 -0.45
C TRP A 54 -4.53 0.81 -0.53
N ILE A 55 -3.79 1.41 0.40
CA ILE A 55 -2.35 1.20 0.58
C ILE A 55 -2.10 0.68 1.99
N GLY A 56 -0.87 0.24 2.26
CA GLY A 56 -0.47 -0.41 3.51
C GLY A 56 -0.37 0.52 4.71
N LEU A 57 -0.78 1.79 4.60
CA LEU A 57 -0.74 2.72 5.71
C LEU A 57 -1.87 2.37 6.71
N ARG A 58 -1.47 1.95 7.90
CA ARG A 58 -2.32 1.64 9.05
C ARG A 58 -2.46 2.88 9.95
N GLY A 59 -3.63 2.99 10.57
CA GLY A 59 -3.97 4.02 11.56
C GLY A 59 -2.91 4.25 12.64
N ARG A 60 -3.09 5.37 13.36
CA ARG A 60 -2.17 5.82 14.40
C ARG A 60 -2.04 4.80 15.53
N ASP A 61 -0.82 4.58 16.00
CA ASP A 61 -0.54 3.83 17.21
C ASP A 61 -0.84 4.66 18.49
N ARG A 62 -0.52 4.09 19.66
CA ARG A 62 -0.68 4.75 20.96
C ARG A 62 0.14 6.04 21.10
N GLU A 63 1.18 6.20 20.28
CA GLU A 63 2.05 7.39 20.23
C GLU A 63 1.60 8.40 19.16
N ASN A 64 0.39 8.23 18.60
CA ASN A 64 -0.13 9.04 17.49
C ASN A 64 0.68 8.94 16.18
N LYS A 65 1.51 7.91 16.00
CA LYS A 65 2.32 7.73 14.80
C LYS A 65 1.62 6.81 13.80
N TRP A 66 1.60 7.20 12.53
CA TRP A 66 1.14 6.34 11.45
C TRP A 66 2.13 5.19 11.22
N LYS A 67 1.61 3.99 10.95
CA LYS A 67 2.40 2.77 10.79
C LYS A 67 2.10 2.11 9.46
N TRP A 68 3.05 1.42 8.87
CA TRP A 68 2.82 0.57 7.71
C TRP A 68 2.45 -0.85 8.13
N VAL A 69 2.05 -1.69 7.15
CA VAL A 69 1.68 -3.10 7.37
C VAL A 69 2.83 -3.98 7.88
N ASP A 70 4.07 -3.51 7.76
CA ASP A 70 5.30 -4.12 8.29
C ASP A 70 5.75 -3.54 9.65
N ASP A 71 4.89 -2.75 10.30
CA ASP A 71 5.12 -2.07 11.59
C ASP A 71 6.20 -0.96 11.58
N THR A 72 6.73 -0.61 10.40
CA THR A 72 7.56 0.59 10.25
C THR A 72 6.75 1.87 10.45
N THR A 73 7.39 2.92 10.94
CA THR A 73 6.76 4.23 11.15
C THR A 73 6.78 5.03 9.86
N LEU A 74 5.67 5.70 9.53
CA LEU A 74 5.67 6.69 8.45
C LEU A 74 6.65 7.81 8.78
N ILE A 75 7.65 7.99 7.93
CA ILE A 75 8.57 9.13 7.99
C ILE A 75 8.05 10.17 7.01
N THR A 76 7.68 11.34 7.54
CA THR A 76 7.37 12.52 6.72
C THR A 76 8.66 13.32 6.56
N GLY A 77 9.21 13.33 5.35
CA GLY A 77 10.36 14.15 4.96
C GLY A 77 9.93 15.50 4.40
#